data_AF-A0A108E5Q1-F1
#
_entry.id   AF-A0A108E5Q1-F1
#
_cell.length_a   1.000
_cell.length_b   1.000
_cell.length_c   1.000
_cell.angle_alpha   90.00
_cell.angle_beta   90.00
_cell.angle_gamma   90.00
#
_symmetry.space_group_name_H-M   'P 1'
#
loop_
_entity.id
_entity.type
_entity.pdbx_description
1 polymer ?
#
loop_
_entity_poly.entity_id
_entity_poly.type
_entity_poly.pdbx_seq_one_letter_code
_entity_poly.pdbx_strand_id
1 'polypeptide(L)' 'MSTRVEPWEYDREMYKRRNEVERLFRRLKGFRRSFSRFDKLDLMFIAFINFALIVEALR' A
#
# COMPACT_ATOMS: atom_id res chain seq x y z
N MET A 1 -23.69 4.62 -21.91
CA MET A 1 -22.86 5.50 -22.77
C MET A 1 -21.85 6.20 -21.87
N SER A 2 -20.56 6.06 -22.16
CA SER A 2 -19.50 6.71 -21.37
C SER A 2 -19.30 8.14 -21.88
N THR A 3 -19.57 9.15 -21.04
CA THR A 3 -19.57 10.59 -21.37
C THR A 3 -18.17 11.22 -21.32
N ARG A 4 -17.09 10.47 -21.57
CA ARG A 4 -15.71 10.99 -21.48
C ARG A 4 -15.20 11.34 -22.87
N VAL A 5 -14.95 12.65 -23.09
CA VAL A 5 -14.51 13.23 -24.37
C VAL A 5 -13.10 12.76 -24.76
N GLU A 6 -12.25 12.47 -23.77
CA GLU A 6 -10.95 11.81 -23.96
C GLU A 6 -10.76 10.70 -22.90
N PRO A 7 -10.57 9.43 -23.30
CA PRO A 7 -10.21 8.36 -22.38
C PRO A 7 -8.81 8.59 -21.82
N TRP A 8 -8.64 8.43 -20.50
CA TRP A 8 -7.31 8.41 -19.89
C TRP A 8 -6.52 7.22 -20.42
N GLU A 9 -5.25 7.42 -20.75
CA GLU A 9 -4.35 6.32 -21.09
C GLU A 9 -4.26 5.36 -19.89
N TYR A 10 -4.84 4.17 -20.09
CA TYR A 10 -4.90 3.15 -19.06
C TYR A 10 -3.65 2.28 -19.13
N ASP A 11 -2.64 2.67 -18.36
CA ASP A 11 -1.48 1.82 -18.16
C ASP A 11 -1.85 0.65 -17.23
N ARG A 12 -2.02 -0.53 -17.84
CA ARG A 12 -2.31 -1.79 -17.14
C ARG A 12 -1.19 -2.23 -16.23
N GLU A 13 0.06 -1.96 -16.57
CA GLU A 13 1.21 -2.38 -15.77
C GLU A 13 1.31 -1.53 -14.50
N MET A 14 1.13 -0.21 -14.64
CA MET A 14 1.06 0.69 -13.49
C MET A 14 -0.08 0.30 -12.55
N TYR A 15 -1.26 -0.02 -13.09
CA TYR A 15 -2.41 -0.45 -12.29
C TYR A 15 -2.20 -1.81 -11.58
N LYS A 16 -1.49 -2.74 -12.22
CA LYS A 16 -1.12 -4.03 -11.60
C LYS A 16 -0.21 -3.82 -10.38
N ARG A 17 0.85 -3.02 -10.54
CA ARG A 17 1.79 -2.68 -9.43
C ARG A 17 1.06 -1.98 -8.29
N ARG A 18 0.12 -1.09 -8.60
CA ARG A 18 -0.69 -0.38 -7.60
C ARG A 18 -1.54 -1.33 -6.75
N ASN A 19 -2.09 -2.38 -7.36
CA ASN A 19 -2.90 -3.39 -6.67
C ASN A 19 -2.06 -4.22 -5.66
N GLU A 20 -0.78 -4.47 -5.96
CA GLU A 20 0.13 -5.14 -5.02
C GLU A 20 0.39 -4.27 -3.79
N VAL A 21 0.68 -2.98 -4.02
CA VAL A 21 0.84 -1.99 -2.95
C VAL A 21 -0.44 -1.84 -2.12
N GLU A 22 -1.61 -1.76 -2.76
CA GLU A 22 -2.90 -1.68 -2.06
C GLU A 22 -3.21 -2.95 -1.24
N ARG A 23 -2.86 -4.14 -1.76
CA ARG A 23 -2.99 -5.40 -1.01
C ARG A 23 -2.08 -5.41 0.22
N LEU A 24 -0.85 -4.92 0.09
CA LEU A 24 0.06 -4.73 1.21
C LEU A 24 -0.54 -3.79 2.26
N PHE A 25 -0.97 -2.59 1.86
CA PHE A 25 -1.61 -1.65 2.78
C PHE A 25 -2.90 -2.19 3.39
N ARG A 26 -3.67 -3.01 2.67
CA ARG A 26 -4.87 -3.67 3.22
C ARG A 26 -4.53 -4.65 4.34
N ARG A 27 -3.48 -5.47 4.17
CA ARG A 27 -2.97 -6.36 5.22
C ARG A 27 -2.43 -5.55 6.40
N LEU A 28 -1.71 -4.46 6.12
CA LEU A 28 -1.15 -3.56 7.14
C LEU A 28 -2.22 -2.81 7.92
N LYS A 29 -3.37 -2.52 7.30
CA LYS A 29 -4.52 -1.87 7.96
C LYS A 29 -5.09 -2.71 9.10
N GLY A 30 -4.84 -4.02 9.16
CA GLY A 30 -5.14 -4.85 10.32
C GLY A 30 -4.37 -4.44 11.57
N PHE A 31 -3.17 -3.87 11.40
CA PHE A 31 -2.30 -3.38 12.48
C PHE A 31 -2.54 -1.89 12.81
N ARG A 32 -3.63 -1.29 12.29
CA ARG A 32 -3.90 0.15 12.40
C ARG A 32 -3.92 0.68 13.84
N ARG A 33 -4.31 -0.14 14.83
CA ARG A 33 -4.30 0.24 16.26
C ARG A 33 -2.88 0.48 16.79
N SER A 34 -1.90 -0.27 16.28
CA SER A 34 -0.48 -0.04 16.56
C SER A 34 0.04 1.14 15.73
N PHE A 35 -0.41 1.26 14.48
CA PHE A 35 0.02 2.30 13.54
C PHE A 35 -0.29 3.72 14.03
N SER A 36 -1.52 3.97 14.49
CA SER A 36 -1.92 5.29 14.99
C SER A 36 -1.20 5.72 16.28
N ARG A 37 -0.54 4.78 16.98
CA ARG A 37 0.29 5.08 18.15
C ARG A 37 1.71 5.50 17.77
N PHE A 38 2.20 5.07 16.62
CA PHE A 38 3.57 5.29 16.17
C PHE A 38 3.71 6.40 15.12
N ASP A 39 2.60 6.99 14.64
CA ASP A 39 2.57 8.12 13.70
C ASP A 39 3.40 9.35 14.14
N LYS A 40 3.81 9.44 15.42
CA LYS A 40 4.69 10.52 15.92
C LYS A 40 6.19 10.23 15.82
N LEU A 41 6.61 9.01 15.47
CA LEU A 41 8.02 8.63 15.38
C LEU A 41 8.31 8.00 14.02
N ASP A 42 8.91 8.78 13.10
CA ASP A 42 9.24 8.34 11.74
C ASP A 42 10.07 7.04 11.72
N LEU A 43 10.91 6.83 12.74
CA LEU A 43 11.69 5.61 12.94
C LEU A 43 10.81 4.36 13.09
N MET A 44 9.70 4.46 13.82
CA MET A 44 8.79 3.32 14.02
C MET A 44 8.00 3.01 12.75
N PHE A 45 7.67 4.03 11.96
CA PHE A 45 7.06 3.85 10.64
C PHE A 45 8.00 3.10 9.69
N ILE A 46 9.27 3.50 9.61
CA ILE A 46 10.28 2.84 8.77
C ILE A 46 10.55 1.41 9.24
N ALA A 47 10.72 1.20 10.56
CA ALA A 47 10.93 -0.14 11.12
C ALA A 47 9.76 -1.09 10.82
N PHE A 48 8.53 -0.57 10.86
CA PHE A 48 7.32 -1.34 10.56
C PHE A 48 7.19 -1.67 9.07
N ILE A 49 7.54 -0.75 8.15
CA ILE A 49 7.60 -1.06 6.71
C ILE A 49 8.62 -2.17 6.45
N ASN A 50 9.81 -2.08 7.04
CA ASN A 50 10.83 -3.12 6.90
C ASN A 50 10.34 -4.47 7.45
N PHE A 51 9.71 -4.48 8.61
CA PHE A 51 9.11 -5.70 9.18
C PHE A 51 8.04 -6.30 8.27
N ALA A 52 7.14 -5.48 7.73
CA ALA A 52 6.10 -5.92 6.81
C ALA A 52 6.68 -6.54 5.53
N LEU A 53 7.73 -5.94 4.96
CA LEU A 53 8.44 -6.46 3.80
C LEU A 53 9.17 -7.76 4.10
N ILE A 54 9.80 -7.89 5.28
CA ILE A 54 10.45 -9.14 5.73
C ILE A 54 9.42 -10.26 5.88
N VAL A 55 8.27 -9.98 6.50
CA VAL A 55 7.18 -10.96 6.66
C VAL A 55 6.58 -11.37 5.31
N GLU A 56 6.46 -10.43 4.37
CA GLU A 56 6.02 -10.73 3.01
C GLU A 56 7.05 -11.55 2.22
N ALA A 57 8.35 -11.31 2.44
CA ALA A 57 9.43 -12.07 1.80
C ALA A 57 9.62 -13.48 2.38
N LEU A 58 9.22 -13.71 3.64
CA LEU A 58 9.25 -15.01 4.32
C LEU A 58 8.05 -15.92 4.00
N ARG A 59 7.09 -15.41 3.21
CA ARG A 59 5.86 -16.11 2.85
C ARG A 59 5.94 -16.67 1.44
#